data_AF-A0A433QP09-F1
#
_entry.id   AF-A0A433QP09-F1
#
_cell.length_a   1.000
_cell.length_b   1.000
_cell.length_c   1.000
_cell.angle_alpha   90.00
_cell.angle_beta   90.00
_cell.angle_gamma   90.00
#
_symmetry.space_group_name_H-M   'P 1'
#
loop_
_entity.id
_entity.type
_entity.pdbx_description
1 polymer ?
#
loop_
_entity_poly.entity_id
_entity_poly.type
_entity_poly.pdbx_seq_one_letter_code
_entity_poly.pdbx_strand_id
1 'polypeptide(L)'
;MDTTKLQIPFYTKSLLINYKGESWNRTYTLHYHNLMDVIHKLLTSLCFQDCMEYQSIIINNQNRDHCYGELHWSEYWWHMQDSLNIKGTTVILILLSIDEIHLNILGQQKAYPVYLMIRNIPKKYQ
;
A
#
# COMPACT_ATOMS: atom_id res chain seq x y z
N MET A 1 0.29 -23.59 -13.68
CA MET A 1 -0.81 -22.62 -13.80
C MET A 1 -0.24 -21.39 -14.46
N ASP A 2 -0.82 -21.02 -15.59
CA ASP A 2 -0.27 -20.08 -16.55
C ASP A 2 -0.23 -18.67 -15.94
N THR A 3 0.96 -18.14 -15.68
CA THR A 3 1.15 -16.73 -15.28
C THR A 3 1.05 -15.87 -16.53
N THR A 4 -0.11 -15.90 -17.18
CA THR A 4 -0.45 -14.89 -18.18
C THR A 4 -0.30 -13.53 -17.51
N LYS A 5 0.65 -12.74 -18.01
CA LYS A 5 0.93 -11.35 -17.63
C LYS A 5 -0.38 -10.62 -17.38
N LEU A 6 -0.80 -10.52 -16.11
CA LEU A 6 -1.98 -9.73 -15.75
C LEU A 6 -1.57 -8.26 -15.91
N GLN A 7 -1.77 -7.73 -17.12
CA GLN A 7 -1.47 -6.35 -17.43
C GLN A 7 -2.56 -5.50 -16.76
N ILE A 8 -2.18 -4.78 -15.72
CA ILE A 8 -3.13 -3.91 -15.02
C ILE A 8 -3.38 -2.70 -15.93
N PRO A 9 -4.64 -2.41 -16.29
CA PRO A 9 -4.97 -1.25 -17.09
C PRO A 9 -4.55 0.05 -16.39
N PHE A 10 -4.07 0.99 -17.18
CA PHE A 10 -3.70 2.32 -16.72
C PHE A 10 -4.79 3.32 -17.12
N TYR A 11 -5.27 4.07 -16.14
CA TYR A 11 -6.37 5.01 -16.31
C TYR A 11 -5.88 6.45 -16.18
N THR A 12 -6.57 7.36 -16.86
CA THR A 12 -6.36 8.79 -16.75
C THR A 12 -7.71 9.47 -16.57
N LYS A 13 -7.80 10.37 -15.58
CA LYS A 13 -9.00 11.15 -15.29
C LYS A 13 -8.62 12.61 -15.05
N SER A 14 -9.19 13.53 -15.81
CA SER A 14 -9.05 14.96 -15.55
C SER A 14 -10.20 15.44 -14.68
N LEU A 15 -9.89 16.11 -13.57
CA LEU A 15 -10.85 16.68 -12.65
C LEU A 15 -10.66 18.19 -12.57
N LEU A 16 -11.76 18.92 -12.72
CA LEU A 16 -11.81 20.33 -12.35
C LEU A 16 -12.00 20.41 -10.84
N ILE A 17 -11.00 20.93 -10.12
CA ILE A 17 -11.08 21.08 -8.67
C ILE A 17 -11.34 22.55 -8.35
N ASN A 18 -12.42 22.77 -7.60
CA ASN A 18 -12.80 24.08 -7.06
C ASN A 18 -12.55 24.03 -5.55
N TYR A 19 -11.53 24.73 -5.06
CA TYR A 19 -11.31 24.86 -3.63
C TYR A 19 -12.21 25.96 -3.07
N LYS A 20 -12.94 25.66 -1.99
CA LYS A 20 -13.93 26.59 -1.42
C LYS A 20 -13.25 27.91 -1.03
N GLY A 21 -13.60 28.98 -1.75
CA GLY A 21 -13.16 30.35 -1.45
C GLY A 21 -12.18 30.96 -2.46
N GLU A 22 -11.70 30.20 -3.45
CA GLU A 22 -10.83 30.73 -4.51
C GLU A 22 -11.55 30.82 -5.86
N SER A 23 -11.29 31.88 -6.61
CA SER A 23 -11.87 32.13 -7.94
C SER A 23 -11.16 31.39 -9.09
N TRP A 24 -10.12 30.62 -8.78
CA TRP A 24 -9.31 29.92 -9.78
C TRP A 24 -9.73 28.46 -9.88
N ASN A 25 -10.25 28.08 -11.04
CA ASN A 25 -10.51 26.67 -11.37
C ASN A 25 -9.24 26.07 -11.97
N ARG A 26 -8.72 25.00 -11.38
CA ARG A 26 -7.58 24.26 -11.94
C ARG A 26 -8.01 22.85 -12.31
N THR A 27 -7.62 22.44 -13.51
CA THR A 27 -7.78 21.06 -13.97
C THR A 27 -6.56 20.27 -13.54
N TYR A 28 -6.79 19.20 -12.78
CA TYR A 28 -5.76 18.24 -12.40
C TYR A 28 -5.97 16.94 -13.17
N THR A 29 -4.90 16.36 -13.66
CA THR A 29 -4.92 15.06 -14.33
C THR A 29 -4.42 13.99 -13.37
N LEU A 30 -5.29 13.05 -13.03
CA LEU A 30 -4.98 11.89 -12.22
C LEU A 30 -4.63 10.72 -13.14
N HIS A 31 -3.45 10.14 -12.92
CA HIS A 31 -2.98 8.93 -13.57
C HIS A 31 -2.94 7.81 -12.52
N TYR A 32 -3.62 6.70 -12.76
CA TYR A 32 -3.76 5.66 -11.73
C TYR A 32 -4.03 4.26 -12.29
N HIS A 33 -3.72 3.25 -11.47
CA HIS A 33 -4.22 1.90 -11.61
C HIS A 33 -5.37 1.68 -10.63
N ASN A 34 -6.30 0.78 -10.95
CA ASN A 34 -7.30 0.36 -9.97
C ASN A 34 -6.58 -0.30 -8.79
N LEU A 35 -6.79 0.24 -7.59
CA LEU A 35 -6.13 -0.20 -6.37
C LEU A 35 -6.37 -1.68 -6.09
N MET A 36 -7.60 -2.16 -6.32
CA MET A 36 -7.97 -3.55 -6.06
C MET A 36 -7.23 -4.49 -7.01
N ASP A 37 -7.08 -4.11 -8.28
CA ASP A 37 -6.34 -4.91 -9.27
C ASP A 37 -4.85 -4.98 -8.92
N VAL A 38 -4.29 -3.87 -8.42
CA VAL A 38 -2.90 -3.81 -7.93
C VAL A 38 -2.71 -4.72 -6.72
N ILE A 39 -3.57 -4.61 -5.70
CA ILE A 39 -3.51 -5.45 -4.51
C ILE A 39 -3.67 -6.91 -4.87
N HIS A 40 -4.68 -7.25 -5.69
CA HIS A 40 -4.91 -8.62 -6.15
C HIS A 40 -3.68 -9.17 -6.86
N LYS A 41 -3.10 -8.41 -7.82
CA LYS A 41 -1.89 -8.85 -8.52
C LYS A 41 -0.69 -9.04 -7.57
N LEU A 42 -0.50 -8.15 -6.61
CA LEU A 42 0.58 -8.27 -5.62
C LEU A 42 0.41 -9.55 -4.79
N LEU A 43 -0.80 -9.82 -4.28
CA LEU A 43 -1.10 -10.99 -3.46
C LEU A 43 -1.06 -12.31 -4.24
N THR A 44 -1.47 -12.31 -5.51
CA THR A 44 -1.43 -13.50 -6.38
C THR A 44 -0.07 -13.75 -7.02
N SER A 45 0.87 -12.80 -6.93
CA SER A 45 2.17 -12.98 -7.56
C SER A 45 3.03 -13.99 -6.80
N LEU A 46 3.50 -15.01 -7.54
CA LEU A 46 4.38 -16.07 -7.02
C LEU A 46 5.66 -15.53 -6.38
N CYS A 47 6.12 -14.34 -6.80
CA CYS A 47 7.32 -13.71 -6.26
C CYS A 47 7.25 -13.41 -4.75
N PHE A 48 6.05 -13.27 -4.20
CA PHE A 48 5.85 -12.98 -2.78
C PHE A 48 5.20 -14.14 -2.01
N GLN A 49 4.91 -15.26 -2.67
CA GLN A 49 4.20 -16.38 -2.06
C GLN A 49 4.94 -16.96 -0.85
N ASP A 50 6.27 -17.06 -0.94
CA ASP A 50 7.12 -17.56 0.15
C ASP A 50 7.55 -16.47 1.13
N CYS A 51 7.25 -15.21 0.80
CA CYS A 51 7.73 -14.05 1.54
C CYS A 51 6.63 -13.40 2.36
N MET A 52 5.36 -13.65 2.05
CA MET A 52 4.26 -13.05 2.77
C MET A 52 4.06 -13.73 4.13
N GLU A 53 4.53 -13.06 5.18
CA GLU A 53 4.42 -13.52 6.57
C GLU A 53 3.10 -13.07 7.17
N TYR A 54 2.03 -13.79 6.84
CA TYR A 54 0.66 -13.53 7.31
C TYR A 54 0.45 -13.76 8.82
N GLN A 55 1.47 -14.21 9.53
CA GLN A 55 1.43 -14.50 10.96
C GLN A 55 2.67 -13.90 11.61
N SER A 56 2.49 -13.14 12.70
CA SER A 56 3.64 -12.65 13.45
C SER A 56 4.36 -13.82 14.11
N ILE A 57 5.67 -13.84 13.95
CA ILE A 57 6.53 -14.65 14.79
C ILE A 57 6.79 -13.82 16.05
N ILE A 58 6.36 -14.31 17.21
CA ILE A 58 6.86 -13.79 18.49
C ILE A 58 8.32 -14.25 18.59
N ILE A 59 9.25 -13.38 18.22
CA ILE A 59 10.66 -13.63 18.45
C ILE A 59 10.92 -13.31 19.92
N ASN A 60 10.70 -14.30 20.78
CA ASN A 60 11.19 -14.26 22.15
C ASN A 60 12.71 -14.40 22.08
N ASN A 61 13.42 -13.27 22.05
CA ASN A 61 14.83 -13.30 22.37
C ASN A 61 14.92 -13.71 23.85
N GLN A 62 15.88 -14.57 24.20
CA GLN A 62 15.97 -15.24 25.51
C GLN A 62 16.03 -14.29 26.74
N ASN A 63 16.08 -12.97 26.50
CA ASN A 63 16.14 -11.89 27.47
C ASN A 63 14.84 -11.06 27.69
N ARG A 64 13.66 -11.50 27.22
CA ARG A 64 12.39 -10.74 27.34
C ARG A 64 12.39 -9.37 26.63
N ASP A 65 13.30 -9.17 25.68
CA ASP A 65 13.24 -8.01 24.80
C ASP A 65 12.26 -8.29 23.68
N HIS A 66 11.10 -7.63 23.75
CA HIS A 66 10.08 -7.66 22.72
C HIS A 66 10.67 -7.05 21.44
N CYS A 67 10.84 -7.88 20.40
CA CYS A 67 11.26 -7.39 19.10
C CYS A 67 10.06 -6.72 18.40
N TYR A 68 9.97 -5.40 18.50
CA TYR A 68 8.94 -4.61 17.82
C TYR A 68 9.35 -4.32 16.37
N GLY A 69 9.03 -5.20 15.42
CA GLY A 69 8.98 -4.80 14.01
C GLY A 69 7.85 -3.78 13.80
N GLU A 70 7.88 -2.96 12.75
CA GLU A 70 6.88 -1.89 12.54
C GLU A 70 5.41 -2.41 12.53
N LEU A 71 5.18 -3.65 12.08
CA LEU A 71 3.90 -4.41 12.18
C LEU A 71 3.46 -4.76 13.61
N HIS A 72 4.37 -4.79 14.56
CA HIS A 72 4.14 -5.20 15.94
C HIS A 72 3.71 -4.05 16.86
N TRP A 73 3.42 -2.85 16.32
CA TRP A 73 3.20 -1.64 17.14
C TRP A 73 1.80 -1.55 17.75
N SER A 74 0.87 -2.45 17.43
CA SER A 74 -0.41 -2.47 18.14
C SER A 74 -1.04 -3.84 18.21
N GLU A 75 -1.46 -4.22 19.41
CA GLU A 75 -2.36 -5.36 19.65
C GLU A 75 -3.69 -5.22 18.89
N TYR A 76 -4.00 -4.02 18.43
CA TYR A 76 -5.17 -3.71 17.62
C TYR A 76 -5.32 -4.61 16.39
N TRP A 77 -4.24 -4.90 15.66
CA TRP A 77 -4.33 -5.75 14.47
C TRP A 77 -4.66 -7.21 14.82
N TRP A 78 -4.19 -7.70 15.99
CA TRP A 78 -4.58 -9.01 16.54
C TRP A 78 -6.05 -9.05 16.87
N HIS A 79 -6.51 -8.07 17.66
CA HIS A 79 -7.91 -7.97 18.02
C HIS A 79 -8.82 -7.83 16.80
N MET A 80 -8.37 -7.11 15.77
CA MET A 80 -9.14 -6.99 14.54
C MET A 80 -9.22 -8.31 13.78
N GLN A 81 -8.10 -9.02 13.60
CA GLN A 81 -8.08 -10.34 12.97
C GLN A 81 -8.91 -11.37 13.74
N ASP A 82 -8.79 -11.40 15.07
CA ASP A 82 -9.52 -12.31 15.94
C ASP A 82 -11.03 -11.97 15.96
N SER A 83 -11.38 -10.68 15.95
CA SER A 83 -12.78 -10.23 15.90
C SER A 83 -13.50 -10.65 14.63
N LEU A 84 -12.77 -10.80 13.51
CA LEU A 84 -13.35 -11.28 12.26
C LEU A 84 -13.75 -12.75 12.36
N ASN A 85 -13.02 -13.56 13.14
CA ASN A 85 -13.27 -14.99 13.41
C ASN A 85 -13.68 -15.83 12.18
N ILE A 86 -13.16 -15.49 11.00
CA ILE A 86 -13.41 -16.21 9.75
C ILE A 86 -12.17 -17.02 9.42
N LYS A 87 -12.33 -18.33 9.29
CA LYS A 87 -11.22 -19.23 8.96
C LYS A 87 -10.73 -18.92 7.54
N GLY A 88 -9.42 -18.72 7.40
CA GLY A 88 -8.77 -18.49 6.10
C GLY A 88 -8.81 -17.04 5.61
N THR A 89 -9.20 -16.07 6.44
CA THR A 89 -9.04 -14.65 6.13
C THR A 89 -7.81 -14.07 6.81
N THR A 90 -7.17 -13.11 6.13
CA THR A 90 -6.04 -12.37 6.68
C THR A 90 -6.24 -10.87 6.51
N VAL A 91 -6.00 -10.14 7.58
CA VAL A 91 -5.91 -8.69 7.60
C VAL A 91 -4.55 -8.28 7.05
N ILE A 92 -4.57 -7.42 6.03
CA ILE A 92 -3.35 -6.91 5.39
C ILE A 92 -3.28 -5.42 5.62
N LEU A 93 -2.14 -4.95 6.14
CA LEU A 93 -1.91 -3.53 6.28
C LEU A 93 -1.50 -2.91 4.93
N ILE A 94 -2.30 -1.94 4.51
CA ILE A 94 -2.04 -1.11 3.36
C ILE A 94 -1.72 0.30 3.86
N LEU A 95 -0.52 0.79 3.54
CA LEU A 95 -0.10 2.16 3.82
C LEU A 95 -0.13 2.97 2.54
N LEU A 96 -0.78 4.14 2.60
CA LEU A 96 -0.78 5.14 1.54
C LEU A 96 0.05 6.33 2.00
N SER A 97 1.03 6.73 1.19
CA SER A 97 1.78 7.97 1.39
C SER A 97 1.69 8.84 0.16
N ILE A 98 1.73 10.15 0.37
CA ILE A 98 1.69 11.16 -0.69
C ILE A 98 2.94 12.01 -0.52
N ASP A 99 3.61 12.28 -1.63
CA ASP A 99 4.75 13.19 -1.67
C ASP A 99 4.54 14.27 -2.73
N GLU A 100 5.24 15.39 -2.61
CA GLU A 100 5.27 16.44 -3.63
C GLU A 100 6.61 16.37 -4.35
N ILE A 101 6.57 16.19 -5.68
CA ILE A 101 7.77 16.21 -6.52
C ILE A 101 7.68 17.34 -7.55
N HIS A 102 8.82 17.95 -7.85
CA HIS A 102 8.94 18.94 -8.90
C HIS A 102 9.36 18.26 -10.21
N LEU A 103 8.58 18.47 -11.28
CA LEU A 103 8.85 17.89 -12.60
C LEU A 103 9.85 18.72 -13.44
N ASN A 104 10.17 19.93 -13.00
CA ASN A 104 11.12 20.79 -13.69
C ASN A 104 12.05 21.54 -12.72
N ILE A 105 13.22 21.95 -13.25
CA ILE A 105 14.28 22.65 -12.51
C ILE A 105 13.78 23.98 -11.92
N LEU A 106 12.80 24.62 -12.58
CA LEU A 106 12.21 25.88 -12.15
C LEU A 106 11.01 25.71 -11.18
N GLY A 107 10.63 24.48 -10.85
CA GLY A 107 9.57 24.16 -9.88
C GLY A 107 8.14 24.54 -10.27
N GLN A 108 7.91 25.02 -11.49
CA GLN A 108 6.59 25.46 -11.98
C GLN A 108 5.62 24.31 -12.23
N GLN A 109 6.12 23.10 -12.45
CA GLN A 109 5.31 21.89 -12.60
C GLN A 109 5.55 20.96 -11.42
N LYS A 110 4.47 20.58 -10.76
CA LYS A 110 4.48 19.69 -9.59
C LYS A 110 3.65 18.45 -9.89
N ALA A 111 4.08 17.33 -9.35
CA ALA A 111 3.30 16.10 -9.31
C ALA A 111 3.20 15.61 -7.86
N TYR A 112 2.12 14.88 -7.59
CA TYR A 112 1.82 14.35 -6.27
C TYR A 112 1.66 12.85 -6.35
N PRO A 113 2.76 12.07 -6.44
CA PRO A 113 2.67 10.63 -6.44
C PRO A 113 2.03 10.13 -5.14
N VAL A 114 1.14 9.14 -5.29
CA VAL A 114 0.59 8.37 -4.18
C VAL A 114 1.25 7.01 -4.20
N TYR A 115 2.02 6.69 -3.16
CA TYR A 115 2.67 5.41 -3.00
C TYR A 115 1.79 4.47 -2.19
N LEU A 116 1.75 3.21 -2.62
CA LEU A 116 1.06 2.11 -1.96
C LEU A 116 2.11 1.14 -1.41
N MET A 117 2.05 0.85 -0.12
CA MET A 117 2.90 -0.15 0.51
C MET A 117 2.05 -1.21 1.20
N ILE A 118 2.38 -2.48 0.95
CA ILE A 118 1.84 -3.63 1.68
C ILE A 118 2.89 -4.05 2.70
N ARG A 119 2.56 -3.93 3.99
CA ARG A 119 3.57 -4.14 5.04
C ARG A 119 3.79 -5.62 5.40
N ASN A 120 3.14 -6.54 4.69
CA ASN A 120 3.26 -7.99 4.86
C ASN A 120 4.44 -8.63 4.10
N ILE A 121 5.30 -7.82 3.48
CA ILE A 121 6.47 -8.27 2.72
C ILE A 121 7.73 -7.90 3.52
N PRO A 122 8.62 -8.85 3.86
CA PRO A 122 9.83 -8.62 4.62
C PRO A 122 10.72 -7.55 3.98
N LYS A 123 11.39 -6.74 4.80
CA LYS A 123 12.31 -5.68 4.33
C LYS A 123 13.41 -6.18 3.38
N LYS A 124 13.76 -7.47 3.42
CA LYS A 124 14.72 -8.08 2.47
C LYS A 124 14.21 -8.16 1.03
N TYR A 125 12.93 -7.94 0.80
CA TYR A 125 12.26 -8.01 -0.51
C TYR A 125 11.46 -6.74 -0.86
N GLN A 126 11.53 -5.70 -0.02
CA GLN A 126 11.06 -4.35 -0.34
C GLN A 126 12.17 -3.58 -1.05
#